data_AF-A0A9R0XVN7-F1
#
_entry.id   AF-A0A9R0XVN7-F1
#
_cell.length_a   1.000
_cell.length_b   1.000
_cell.length_c   1.000
_cell.angle_alpha   90.00
_cell.angle_beta   90.00
_cell.angle_gamma   90.00
#
_symmetry.space_group_name_H-M   'P 1'
#
loop_
_entity.id
_entity.type
_entity.pdbx_description
1 polymer ?
#
loop_
_entity_poly.entity_id
_entity_poly.type
_entity_poly.pdbx_seq_one_letter_code
_entity_poly.pdbx_strand_id
1 'polypeptide(L)'
;MASTVAFTPAVAVGANVQHSRRTSSLRPVPRARPVAARASAERDGAAAAVQARSGRTIEECEADAVDGKFPAAPPPTRPQAPNGTPEIRPLDMAKRPRRNRRSPALRAAFQETSITPANLVLPLFIHEGEEDTPIGAMPGCFRLGWRHGLLEEVYKSRDVGVNSFVLFPKVPDGLKTQTGDEAYNDNGLVPRTIRLLKDKYPDIVIYTDVALDPYSSDGHDGIVREDGVIMNDETVHQLCKQAVSQARAGADVVSPSDMMDGRVGAIRAALDAEGFHDVSIMSYTAKYASSFYGPFREALDSNPRFGDKKTYQMNPANYREALIETAADEAEGADILLVKPGLPYLDIIRLLRDNSALPIAAYQIVDRILATNSEEGRRRDEKEIQGGKKILRVTAERARG
;
A
#
# COMPACT_ATOMS: atom_id res chain seq x y z
N MET A 1 -69.28 37.95 -29.88
CA MET A 1 -68.97 39.17 -29.10
C MET A 1 -67.72 38.84 -28.28
N ALA A 2 -66.51 38.91 -28.83
CA ALA A 2 -65.68 40.10 -29.11
C ALA A 2 -65.25 40.87 -27.84
N SER A 3 -64.03 40.57 -27.35
CA SER A 3 -62.94 41.54 -27.13
C SER A 3 -61.67 40.76 -26.69
N THR A 4 -60.66 40.50 -27.55
CA THR A 4 -59.51 41.34 -27.99
C THR A 4 -58.43 41.49 -26.89
N VAL A 5 -57.10 41.36 -27.06
CA VAL A 5 -56.15 41.42 -28.20
C VAL A 5 -54.87 40.61 -27.87
N ALA A 6 -54.10 40.27 -28.91
CA ALA A 6 -52.84 39.53 -28.97
C ALA A 6 -51.54 40.40 -28.98
N PHE A 7 -50.41 39.70 -29.14
CA PHE A 7 -49.13 40.03 -29.80
C PHE A 7 -47.81 40.12 -28.97
N THR A 8 -46.83 39.39 -29.52
CA THR A 8 -45.39 39.20 -29.23
C THR A 8 -44.52 40.32 -29.85
N PRO A 9 -43.18 40.16 -30.00
CA PRO A 9 -42.08 40.32 -29.06
C PRO A 9 -41.21 41.57 -29.37
N ALA A 10 -40.32 41.99 -28.46
CA ALA A 10 -39.42 43.12 -28.71
C ALA A 10 -37.95 42.69 -28.88
N VAL A 11 -37.32 43.31 -29.88
CA VAL A 11 -35.97 43.16 -30.43
C VAL A 11 -34.93 43.94 -29.60
N ALA A 12 -33.67 43.49 -29.70
CA ALA A 12 -32.47 44.09 -29.12
C ALA A 12 -32.07 45.46 -29.71
N VAL A 13 -31.46 46.32 -28.88
CA VAL A 13 -30.43 47.29 -29.28
C VAL A 13 -29.45 47.47 -28.12
N GLY A 14 -28.14 47.34 -28.40
CA GLY A 14 -27.07 47.51 -27.43
C GLY A 14 -26.51 48.93 -27.36
N ALA A 15 -25.76 49.21 -26.28
CA ALA A 15 -24.68 50.21 -26.26
C ALA A 15 -23.78 50.03 -25.01
N ASN A 16 -22.55 49.58 -25.26
CA ASN A 16 -21.28 50.16 -24.80
C ASN A 16 -21.18 50.79 -23.38
N VAL A 17 -20.49 50.14 -22.43
CA VAL A 17 -19.78 50.83 -21.32
C VAL A 17 -18.51 50.07 -20.87
N GLN A 18 -17.37 50.63 -21.28
CA GLN A 18 -16.09 50.83 -20.57
C GLN A 18 -15.43 49.72 -19.73
N HIS A 19 -14.23 49.34 -20.18
CA HIS A 19 -13.20 48.63 -19.40
C HIS A 19 -12.76 49.42 -18.17
N SER A 20 -13.16 48.97 -16.98
CA SER A 20 -12.50 49.32 -15.72
C SER A 20 -11.29 48.41 -15.51
N ARG A 21 -10.08 48.98 -15.63
CA ARG A 21 -8.84 48.35 -15.16
C ARG A 21 -8.89 48.21 -13.64
N ARG A 22 -9.20 47.01 -13.14
CA ARG A 22 -8.94 46.65 -11.74
C ARG A 22 -7.46 46.32 -11.60
N THR A 23 -6.71 47.22 -10.98
CA THR A 23 -5.39 46.96 -10.43
C THR A 23 -5.52 45.92 -9.32
N SER A 24 -5.09 44.68 -9.57
CA SER A 24 -4.98 43.67 -8.51
C SER A 24 -3.80 44.05 -7.61
N SER A 25 -4.08 44.47 -6.39
CA SER A 25 -3.07 44.58 -5.34
C SER A 25 -2.46 43.19 -5.11
N LEU A 26 -1.17 43.04 -5.42
CA LEU A 26 -0.40 41.84 -5.11
C LEU A 26 -0.42 41.63 -3.59
N ARG A 27 -1.03 40.53 -3.14
CA ARG A 27 -0.86 40.05 -1.76
C ARG A 27 0.62 39.68 -1.55
N PRO A 28 1.22 39.99 -0.40
CA PRO A 28 2.59 39.58 -0.13
C PRO A 28 2.66 38.05 -0.08
N VAL A 29 3.59 37.50 -0.87
CA VAL A 29 3.94 36.08 -0.87
C VAL A 29 4.47 35.74 0.53
N PRO A 30 3.93 34.73 1.24
CA PRO A 30 4.51 34.31 2.50
C PRO A 30 5.95 33.87 2.27
N ARG A 31 6.89 34.39 3.08
CA ARG A 31 8.31 34.05 3.03
C ARG A 31 8.46 32.53 2.95
N ALA A 32 9.16 32.07 1.91
CA ALA A 32 9.52 30.67 1.76
C ALA A 32 10.19 30.19 3.05
N ARG A 33 9.56 29.23 3.73
CA ARG A 33 10.25 28.46 4.78
C ARG A 33 11.44 27.77 4.11
N PRO A 34 12.64 27.78 4.71
CA PRO A 34 13.76 27.04 4.18
C PRO A 34 13.36 25.56 4.13
N VAL A 35 13.28 25.01 2.92
CA VAL A 35 13.15 23.56 2.73
C VAL A 35 14.48 22.98 3.17
N ALA A 36 14.50 22.39 4.36
CA ALA A 36 15.63 21.59 4.80
C ALA A 36 15.68 20.34 3.91
N ALA A 37 16.51 20.38 2.88
CA ALA A 37 16.91 19.18 2.17
C ALA A 37 17.72 18.33 3.14
N ARG A 38 17.09 17.33 3.76
CA ARG A 38 17.83 16.29 4.47
C ARG A 38 18.56 15.47 3.41
N ALA A 39 19.85 15.73 3.26
CA ALA A 39 20.74 14.80 2.57
C ALA A 39 20.67 13.47 3.33
N SER A 40 20.26 12.40 2.64
CA SER A 40 20.35 11.04 3.18
C SER A 40 21.79 10.77 3.59
N ALA A 41 22.02 10.41 4.85
CA ALA A 41 23.34 10.14 5.42
C ALA A 41 24.04 8.90 4.82
N GLU A 42 23.39 8.17 3.93
CA GLU A 42 23.98 7.04 3.21
C GLU A 42 24.52 7.49 1.84
N ARG A 43 25.64 8.22 1.84
CA ARG A 43 26.45 8.44 0.63
C ARG A 43 27.96 8.33 0.86
N ASP A 44 28.41 7.67 1.92
CA ASP A 44 29.86 7.52 2.16
C ASP A 44 30.53 6.44 1.28
N GLY A 45 29.78 5.74 0.41
CA GLY A 45 30.32 4.74 -0.53
C GLY A 45 30.24 5.09 -2.02
N ALA A 46 29.55 6.17 -2.41
CA ALA A 46 29.27 6.51 -3.81
C ALA A 46 29.97 7.79 -4.30
N ALA A 47 30.79 8.41 -3.46
CA ALA A 47 31.75 9.44 -3.85
C ALA A 47 33.06 8.83 -4.41
N ALA A 48 33.01 7.59 -4.93
CA ALA A 48 34.10 7.00 -5.68
C ALA A 48 34.29 7.78 -7.00
N ALA A 49 35.19 8.76 -6.93
CA ALA A 49 35.85 9.48 -8.02
C ALA A 49 35.03 9.61 -9.31
N VAL A 50 34.21 10.65 -9.41
CA VAL A 50 33.89 11.23 -10.72
C VAL A 50 35.17 11.89 -11.22
N GLN A 51 36.06 11.12 -11.85
CA GLN A 51 37.17 11.70 -12.61
C GLN A 51 36.55 12.59 -13.69
N ALA A 52 36.87 13.88 -13.64
CA ALA A 52 36.53 14.79 -14.73
C ALA A 52 37.07 14.18 -16.03
N ARG A 53 36.23 14.08 -17.07
CA ARG A 53 36.65 13.60 -18.39
C ARG A 53 37.87 14.35 -18.94
N SER A 54 38.16 15.54 -18.43
CA SER A 54 39.30 16.39 -18.80
C SER A 54 40.59 16.11 -18.02
N GLY A 55 40.59 15.28 -16.97
CA GLY A 55 41.77 15.04 -16.12
C GLY A 55 42.23 16.23 -15.26
N ARG A 56 41.55 17.38 -15.37
CA ARG A 56 41.81 18.60 -14.60
C ARG A 56 41.22 18.54 -13.19
N THR A 57 41.86 19.22 -12.24
CA THR A 57 41.32 19.36 -10.88
C THR A 57 40.15 20.36 -10.85
N ILE A 58 39.44 20.41 -9.73
CA ILE A 58 38.32 21.34 -9.53
C ILE A 58 38.87 22.78 -9.51
N GLU A 59 39.99 23.00 -8.83
CA GLU A 59 40.64 24.30 -8.68
C GLU A 59 41.12 24.87 -10.01
N GLU A 60 41.67 24.02 -10.89
CA GLU A 60 42.04 24.41 -12.27
C GLU A 60 40.82 24.81 -13.09
N CYS A 61 39.70 24.09 -12.95
CA CYS A 61 38.45 24.42 -13.64
C CYS A 61 37.83 25.72 -13.11
N GLU A 62 37.96 26.00 -11.81
CA GLU A 62 37.47 27.23 -11.18
C GLU A 62 38.29 28.44 -11.60
N ALA A 63 39.63 28.35 -11.60
CA ALA A 63 40.51 29.42 -12.05
C ALA A 63 40.25 29.81 -13.52
N ASP A 64 40.09 28.80 -14.40
CA ASP A 64 39.71 29.03 -15.80
C ASP A 64 38.33 29.70 -15.93
N ALA A 65 37.36 29.30 -15.11
CA ALA A 65 36.02 29.91 -15.12
C ALA A 65 36.05 31.39 -14.68
N VAL A 66 36.87 31.74 -13.69
CA VAL A 66 37.09 33.12 -13.23
C VAL A 66 37.77 33.95 -14.34
N ASP A 67 38.74 33.37 -15.05
CA ASP A 67 39.42 33.97 -16.20
C ASP A 67 38.55 34.03 -17.48
N GLY A 68 37.31 33.52 -17.45
CA GLY A 68 36.41 33.46 -18.60
C GLY A 68 36.77 32.39 -19.65
N LYS A 69 37.68 31.47 -19.34
CA LYS A 69 38.15 30.38 -20.20
C LYS A 69 37.23 29.15 -20.06
N PHE A 70 36.06 29.22 -20.66
CA PHE A 70 35.15 28.06 -20.69
C PHE A 70 35.55 27.08 -21.80
N PRO A 71 35.72 25.77 -21.51
CA PRO A 71 35.80 24.78 -22.57
C PRO A 71 34.48 24.75 -23.34
N ALA A 72 34.55 24.53 -24.65
CA ALA A 72 33.35 24.31 -25.45
C ALA A 72 32.55 23.13 -24.86
N ALA A 73 31.22 23.28 -24.81
CA ALA A 73 30.36 22.20 -24.36
C ALA A 73 30.68 20.95 -25.19
N PRO A 74 30.92 19.79 -24.54
CA PRO A 74 31.28 18.58 -25.28
C PRO A 74 30.17 18.26 -26.28
N PRO A 75 30.52 17.98 -27.55
CA PRO A 75 29.53 17.64 -28.55
C PRO A 75 28.76 16.40 -28.08
N PRO A 76 27.47 16.28 -28.40
CA PRO A 76 26.71 15.09 -28.04
C PRO A 76 27.35 13.88 -28.70
N THR A 77 28.00 13.02 -27.91
CA THR A 77 28.58 11.77 -28.39
C THR A 77 27.42 10.88 -28.85
N ARG A 78 27.20 10.80 -30.16
CA ARG A 78 26.37 9.75 -30.77
C ARG A 78 27.30 8.59 -31.13
N PRO A 79 27.12 7.40 -30.52
CA PRO A 79 27.72 6.19 -31.05
C PRO A 79 27.38 6.04 -32.53
N GLN A 80 28.29 5.43 -33.30
CA GLN A 80 27.96 5.06 -34.68
C GLN A 80 26.76 4.12 -34.69
N ALA A 81 25.87 4.34 -35.66
CA ALA A 81 24.77 3.42 -35.89
C ALA A 81 25.30 2.09 -36.44
N PRO A 82 24.62 0.95 -36.20
CA PRO A 82 24.99 -0.33 -36.78
C PRO A 82 25.07 -0.29 -38.31
N ASN A 83 25.93 -1.12 -38.91
CA ASN A 83 26.00 -1.26 -40.37
C ASN A 83 24.64 -1.69 -40.95
N GLY A 84 24.26 -1.11 -42.09
CA GLY A 84 22.94 -1.33 -42.70
C GLY A 84 21.80 -0.50 -42.08
N THR A 85 22.08 0.40 -41.14
CA THR A 85 21.08 1.38 -40.66
C THR A 85 20.65 2.27 -41.83
N PRO A 86 19.33 2.37 -42.14
CA PRO A 86 18.85 3.20 -43.24
C PRO A 86 19.16 4.69 -43.02
N GLU A 87 19.59 5.36 -44.09
CA GLU A 87 19.68 6.82 -44.11
C GLU A 87 18.28 7.41 -44.31
N ILE A 88 17.78 8.11 -43.31
CA ILE A 88 16.46 8.74 -43.34
C ILE A 88 16.57 10.24 -43.00
N ARG A 89 15.65 11.03 -43.55
CA ARG A 89 15.46 12.40 -43.07
C ARG A 89 14.89 12.36 -41.64
N PRO A 90 15.41 13.18 -40.71
CA PRO A 90 14.83 13.26 -39.36
C PRO A 90 13.34 13.63 -39.42
N LEU A 91 12.53 12.93 -38.63
CA LEU A 91 11.12 13.28 -38.48
C LEU A 91 10.97 14.70 -37.91
N ASP A 92 10.11 15.50 -38.53
CA ASP A 92 9.73 16.82 -38.05
C ASP A 92 8.72 16.69 -36.90
N MET A 93 9.20 16.85 -35.66
CA MET A 93 8.37 16.74 -34.46
C MET A 93 8.93 17.57 -33.31
N ALA A 94 8.05 18.38 -32.71
CA ALA A 94 8.36 19.19 -31.53
C ALA A 94 8.38 18.35 -30.24
N LYS A 95 7.39 17.46 -30.06
CA LYS A 95 7.23 16.61 -28.86
C LYS A 95 8.06 15.34 -28.98
N ARG A 96 9.05 15.18 -28.08
CA ARG A 96 9.90 13.98 -28.01
C ARG A 96 9.98 13.46 -26.57
N PRO A 97 9.01 12.64 -26.11
CA PRO A 97 8.98 12.13 -24.73
C PRO A 97 10.25 11.37 -24.32
N ARG A 98 10.98 10.77 -25.28
CA ARG A 98 12.28 10.12 -25.04
C ARG A 98 13.34 11.06 -24.44
N ARG A 99 13.20 12.39 -24.56
CA ARG A 99 14.14 13.38 -23.98
C ARG A 99 14.22 13.29 -22.46
N ASN A 100 13.12 12.99 -21.77
CA ASN A 100 13.08 12.81 -20.31
C ASN A 100 13.59 11.43 -19.88
N ARG A 101 13.77 10.49 -20.83
CA ARG A 101 14.24 9.12 -20.56
C ARG A 101 15.71 8.91 -20.93
N ARG A 102 16.42 9.95 -21.37
CA ARG A 102 17.76 9.83 -22.02
C ARG A 102 18.87 9.36 -21.08
N SER A 103 18.75 9.59 -19.77
CA SER A 103 19.75 9.19 -18.78
C SER A 103 19.09 8.70 -17.50
N PRO A 104 19.78 7.88 -16.69
CA PRO A 104 19.30 7.50 -15.35
C PRO A 104 18.96 8.71 -14.49
N ALA A 105 19.81 9.75 -14.50
CA ALA A 105 19.57 10.99 -13.74
C ALA A 105 18.28 11.70 -14.15
N LEU A 106 17.97 11.79 -15.45
CA LEU A 106 16.73 12.41 -15.92
C LEU A 106 15.50 11.56 -15.63
N ARG A 107 15.61 10.22 -15.71
CA ARG A 107 14.52 9.33 -15.31
C ARG A 107 14.19 9.48 -13.82
N ALA A 108 15.21 9.53 -12.97
CA ALA A 108 15.04 9.74 -11.53
C ALA A 108 14.46 11.12 -11.21
N ALA A 109 14.91 12.19 -11.87
CA ALA A 109 14.43 13.55 -11.63
C ALA A 109 12.93 13.78 -11.97
N PHE A 110 12.37 12.95 -12.85
CA PHE A 110 10.97 13.04 -13.28
C PHE A 110 10.14 11.81 -12.89
N GLN A 111 10.62 11.03 -11.93
CA GLN A 111 9.90 9.87 -11.40
C GLN A 111 8.68 10.33 -10.60
N GLU A 112 7.49 9.85 -10.96
CA GLU A 112 6.22 10.27 -10.34
C GLU A 112 5.90 9.48 -9.05
N THR A 113 6.43 8.26 -8.93
CA THR A 113 6.14 7.35 -7.82
C THR A 113 7.42 6.84 -7.19
N SER A 114 7.55 6.95 -5.88
CA SER A 114 8.61 6.34 -5.08
C SER A 114 8.01 5.43 -4.02
N ILE A 115 8.62 4.27 -3.80
CA ILE A 115 8.27 3.35 -2.71
C ILE A 115 9.45 3.32 -1.75
N THR A 116 9.14 3.41 -0.47
CA THR A 116 10.10 3.30 0.63
C THR A 116 9.66 2.19 1.59
N PRO A 117 10.56 1.62 2.42
CA PRO A 117 10.18 0.64 3.44
C PRO A 117 9.04 1.11 4.37
N ALA A 118 8.94 2.42 4.63
CA ALA A 118 7.87 3.01 5.44
C ALA A 118 6.47 2.93 4.78
N ASN A 119 6.37 2.59 3.50
CA ASN A 119 5.09 2.37 2.81
C ASN A 119 4.63 0.90 2.92
N LEU A 120 5.42 0.02 3.55
CA LEU A 120 5.14 -1.42 3.60
C LEU A 120 4.58 -1.81 4.97
N VAL A 121 3.51 -2.60 4.95
CA VAL A 121 2.99 -3.34 6.10
C VAL A 121 3.30 -4.81 5.86
N LEU A 122 4.05 -5.45 6.76
CA LEU A 122 4.45 -6.85 6.62
C LEU A 122 3.43 -7.78 7.30
N PRO A 123 2.79 -8.70 6.55
CA PRO A 123 1.98 -9.75 7.12
C PRO A 123 2.82 -10.78 7.87
N LEU A 124 2.44 -11.07 9.11
CA LEU A 124 3.09 -12.07 9.97
C LEU A 124 2.07 -13.12 10.37
N PHE A 125 2.33 -14.38 9.98
CA PHE A 125 1.53 -15.52 10.41
C PHE A 125 2.08 -16.04 11.74
N ILE A 126 1.22 -16.14 12.75
CA ILE A 126 1.64 -16.52 14.12
C ILE A 126 0.93 -17.79 14.59
N HIS A 127 1.59 -18.58 15.43
CA HIS A 127 0.99 -19.75 16.08
C HIS A 127 1.57 -19.98 17.50
N GLU A 128 0.94 -20.88 18.24
CA GLU A 128 1.31 -21.24 19.63
C GLU A 128 2.59 -22.07 19.77
N GLY A 129 3.14 -22.60 18.68
CA GLY A 129 4.29 -23.50 18.73
C GLY A 129 5.60 -22.75 18.97
N GLU A 130 6.62 -23.48 19.42
CA GLU A 130 7.96 -22.91 19.65
C GLU A 130 8.76 -22.75 18.35
N GLU A 131 8.62 -23.72 17.45
CA GLU A 131 9.36 -23.80 16.18
C GLU A 131 8.57 -23.18 15.01
N ASP A 132 9.27 -22.42 14.18
CA ASP A 132 8.69 -21.84 12.97
C ASP A 132 8.34 -22.94 11.96
N THR A 133 7.11 -22.90 11.44
CA THR A 133 6.60 -23.90 10.50
C THR A 133 6.47 -23.32 9.09
N PRO A 134 7.10 -23.90 8.05
CA PRO A 134 6.97 -23.39 6.68
C PRO A 134 5.54 -23.50 6.17
N ILE A 135 5.13 -22.54 5.33
CA ILE A 135 3.83 -22.55 4.65
C ILE A 135 4.04 -23.08 3.23
N GLY A 136 3.55 -24.28 2.94
CA GLY A 136 3.81 -24.99 1.69
C GLY A 136 3.41 -24.20 0.43
N ALA A 137 2.22 -23.60 0.42
CA ALA A 137 1.76 -22.77 -0.69
C ALA A 137 2.43 -21.38 -0.79
N MET A 138 3.23 -20.97 0.19
CA MET A 138 3.94 -19.68 0.22
C MET A 138 5.44 -19.92 0.50
N PRO A 139 6.23 -20.36 -0.50
CA PRO A 139 7.66 -20.58 -0.33
C PRO A 139 8.37 -19.35 0.25
N GLY A 140 9.16 -19.57 1.31
CA GLY A 140 9.86 -18.51 2.04
C GLY A 140 9.03 -17.85 3.15
N CYS A 141 7.75 -18.17 3.29
CA CYS A 141 6.91 -17.73 4.40
C CYS A 141 6.73 -18.83 5.44
N PHE A 142 6.65 -18.42 6.71
CA PHE A 142 6.54 -19.30 7.86
C PHE A 142 5.38 -18.85 8.75
N ARG A 143 4.75 -19.81 9.43
CA ARG A 143 4.02 -19.57 10.66
C ARG A 143 5.07 -19.45 11.75
N LEU A 144 5.13 -18.30 12.40
CA LEU A 144 6.15 -17.97 13.37
C LEU A 144 5.66 -18.30 14.78
N GLY A 145 6.55 -18.89 15.58
CA GLY A 145 6.30 -19.06 17.01
C GLY A 145 6.23 -17.70 17.67
N TRP A 146 5.11 -17.35 18.30
CA TRP A 146 4.85 -15.96 18.73
C TRP A 146 5.83 -15.41 19.77
N ARG A 147 6.52 -16.29 20.52
CA ARG A 147 7.57 -15.91 21.49
C ARG A 147 9.00 -16.02 20.94
N HIS A 148 9.17 -16.63 19.78
CA HIS A 148 10.47 -17.05 19.25
C HIS A 148 10.73 -16.38 17.89
N GLY A 149 10.47 -17.08 16.78
CA GLY A 149 10.77 -16.60 15.43
C GLY A 149 10.14 -15.25 15.09
N LEU A 150 9.00 -14.93 15.70
CA LEU A 150 8.34 -13.62 15.52
C LEU A 150 9.24 -12.43 15.86
N LEU A 151 9.95 -12.48 16.99
CA LEU A 151 10.78 -11.36 17.44
C LEU A 151 11.98 -11.15 16.52
N GLU A 152 12.58 -12.23 16.04
CA GLU A 152 13.69 -12.18 15.09
C GLU A 152 13.23 -11.59 13.74
N GLU A 153 12.07 -11.98 13.24
CA GLU A 153 11.52 -11.47 11.98
C GLU A 153 11.18 -9.97 12.07
N VAL A 154 10.59 -9.53 13.19
CA VAL A 154 10.32 -8.10 13.44
C VAL A 154 11.62 -7.33 13.52
N TYR A 155 12.64 -7.82 14.23
CA TYR A 155 13.94 -7.17 14.31
C TYR A 155 14.58 -6.96 12.93
N LYS A 156 14.64 -8.02 12.10
CA LYS A 156 15.20 -7.95 10.74
C LYS A 156 14.42 -6.99 9.84
N SER A 157 13.10 -6.97 9.96
CA SER A 157 12.24 -6.08 9.18
C SER A 157 12.50 -4.60 9.52
N ARG A 158 12.70 -4.30 10.80
CA ARG A 158 13.04 -2.95 11.25
C ARG A 158 14.41 -2.49 10.78
N ASP A 159 15.39 -3.39 10.74
CA ASP A 159 16.75 -3.10 10.25
C ASP A 159 16.75 -2.58 8.80
N VAL A 160 15.79 -3.03 7.99
CA VAL A 160 15.58 -2.54 6.61
C VAL A 160 14.54 -1.42 6.49
N GLY A 161 14.04 -0.91 7.62
CA GLY A 161 13.13 0.24 7.70
C GLY A 161 11.63 -0.08 7.67
N VAL A 162 11.22 -1.36 7.71
CA VAL A 162 9.81 -1.77 7.79
C VAL A 162 9.39 -1.82 9.26
N ASN A 163 8.48 -0.92 9.65
CA ASN A 163 8.04 -0.74 11.05
C ASN A 163 6.53 -0.96 11.24
N SER A 164 5.85 -1.52 10.23
CA SER A 164 4.42 -1.79 10.29
C SER A 164 4.14 -3.26 10.02
N PHE A 165 3.34 -3.89 10.88
CA PHE A 165 3.11 -5.33 10.86
C PHE A 165 1.62 -5.63 11.01
N VAL A 166 1.11 -6.60 10.25
CA VAL A 166 -0.25 -7.12 10.42
C VAL A 166 -0.22 -8.56 10.89
N LEU A 167 -0.94 -8.87 11.96
CA LEU A 167 -0.92 -10.20 12.59
C LEU A 167 -2.06 -11.08 12.08
N PHE A 168 -1.71 -12.30 11.65
CA PHE A 168 -2.67 -13.33 11.25
C PHE A 168 -2.48 -14.62 12.06
N PRO A 169 -3.44 -15.01 12.91
CA PRO A 169 -3.29 -16.14 13.81
C PRO A 169 -3.70 -17.47 13.19
N LYS A 170 -2.85 -18.49 13.29
CA LYS A 170 -3.24 -19.89 13.13
C LYS A 170 -3.70 -20.44 14.48
N VAL A 171 -4.99 -20.31 14.75
CA VAL A 171 -5.61 -20.74 16.01
C VAL A 171 -5.71 -22.28 16.07
N PRO A 172 -5.42 -22.93 17.22
CA PRO A 172 -5.65 -24.36 17.40
C PRO A 172 -7.11 -24.76 17.15
N ASP A 173 -7.34 -25.86 16.42
CA ASP A 173 -8.70 -26.27 16.04
C ASP A 173 -9.65 -26.53 17.22
N GLY A 174 -9.11 -26.99 18.35
CA GLY A 174 -9.90 -27.21 19.57
C GLY A 174 -10.44 -25.94 20.23
N LEU A 175 -9.99 -24.75 19.80
CA LEU A 175 -10.48 -23.45 20.25
C LEU A 175 -11.44 -22.80 19.24
N LYS A 176 -11.62 -23.39 18.05
CA LYS A 176 -12.52 -22.86 17.04
C LYS A 176 -13.97 -23.22 17.38
N THR A 177 -14.86 -22.24 17.40
CA THR A 177 -16.30 -22.44 17.64
C THR A 177 -17.14 -21.82 16.53
N GLN A 178 -18.43 -22.15 16.44
CA GLN A 178 -19.33 -21.57 15.43
C GLN A 178 -19.50 -20.05 15.58
N THR A 179 -19.35 -19.54 16.80
CA THR A 179 -19.48 -18.12 17.15
C THR A 179 -18.14 -17.39 17.24
N GLY A 180 -17.01 -18.08 17.04
CA GLY A 180 -15.67 -17.51 17.01
C GLY A 180 -15.22 -16.92 18.35
N ASP A 181 -15.52 -17.57 19.48
CA ASP A 181 -15.37 -16.94 20.81
C ASP A 181 -13.93 -16.61 21.19
N GLU A 182 -12.96 -17.37 20.67
CA GLU A 182 -11.53 -17.14 20.87
C GLU A 182 -11.05 -15.81 20.24
N ALA A 183 -11.83 -15.21 19.33
CA ALA A 183 -11.50 -13.94 18.68
C ALA A 183 -11.36 -12.75 19.67
N TYR A 184 -12.08 -12.80 20.79
CA TYR A 184 -12.10 -11.76 21.81
C TYR A 184 -11.60 -12.27 23.18
N ASN A 185 -10.85 -13.37 23.19
CA ASN A 185 -10.16 -13.81 24.39
C ASN A 185 -8.96 -12.89 24.68
N ASP A 186 -9.03 -12.12 25.76
CA ASP A 186 -7.96 -11.18 26.17
C ASP A 186 -6.60 -11.85 26.43
N ASN A 187 -6.59 -13.18 26.65
CA ASN A 187 -5.40 -14.03 26.79
C ASN A 187 -5.13 -14.91 25.56
N GLY A 188 -5.86 -14.70 24.46
CA GLY A 188 -5.69 -15.41 23.21
C GLY A 188 -4.35 -15.08 22.53
N LEU A 189 -4.08 -15.78 21.43
CA LEU A 189 -2.82 -15.66 20.70
C LEU A 189 -2.52 -14.22 20.24
N VAL A 190 -3.49 -13.54 19.61
CA VAL A 190 -3.31 -12.18 19.09
C VAL A 190 -3.08 -11.17 20.21
N PRO A 191 -3.95 -11.04 21.24
CA PRO A 191 -3.71 -10.11 22.34
C PRO A 191 -2.39 -10.33 23.10
N ARG A 192 -1.95 -11.57 23.32
CA ARG A 192 -0.64 -11.84 23.95
C ARG A 192 0.52 -11.42 23.06
N THR A 193 0.40 -11.64 21.75
CA THR A 193 1.42 -11.28 20.76
C THR A 193 1.57 -9.76 20.66
N ILE A 194 0.46 -9.01 20.61
CA ILE A 194 0.49 -7.54 20.59
C ILE A 194 1.22 -6.99 21.81
N ARG A 195 0.87 -7.47 23.02
CA ARG A 195 1.51 -7.02 24.26
C ARG A 195 3.01 -7.31 24.29
N LEU A 196 3.42 -8.49 23.83
CA LEU A 196 4.84 -8.83 23.71
C LEU A 196 5.58 -7.89 22.74
N LEU A 197 4.99 -7.64 21.57
CA LEU A 197 5.59 -6.77 20.57
C LEU A 197 5.67 -5.32 21.05
N LYS A 198 4.63 -4.79 21.69
CA LYS A 198 4.63 -3.44 22.27
C LYS A 198 5.57 -3.28 23.45
N ASP A 199 5.80 -4.33 24.24
CA ASP A 199 6.85 -4.34 25.28
C ASP A 199 8.26 -4.22 24.68
N LYS A 200 8.55 -4.98 23.60
CA LYS A 200 9.89 -5.01 23.00
C LYS A 200 10.16 -3.85 22.05
N TYR A 201 9.15 -3.41 21.32
CA TYR A 201 9.26 -2.44 20.25
C TYR A 201 8.08 -1.46 20.30
N PRO A 202 8.04 -0.54 21.28
CA PRO A 202 6.90 0.34 21.49
C PRO A 202 6.61 1.29 20.31
N ASP A 203 7.59 1.50 19.43
CA ASP A 203 7.54 2.42 18.28
C ASP A 203 7.04 1.79 16.97
N ILE A 204 6.80 0.48 16.92
CA ILE A 204 6.22 -0.16 15.72
C ILE A 204 4.71 0.05 15.66
N VAL A 205 4.18 0.00 14.45
CA VAL A 205 2.73 0.04 14.19
C VAL A 205 2.21 -1.38 14.02
N ILE A 206 1.25 -1.76 14.86
CA ILE A 206 0.58 -3.04 14.83
C ILE A 206 -0.82 -2.87 14.25
N TYR A 207 -1.01 -3.50 13.10
CA TYR A 207 -2.30 -3.74 12.47
C TYR A 207 -2.81 -5.11 12.93
N THR A 208 -4.11 -5.22 13.19
CA THR A 208 -4.75 -6.49 13.49
C THR A 208 -5.87 -6.77 12.52
N ASP A 209 -6.06 -8.05 12.19
CA ASP A 209 -7.22 -8.52 11.44
C ASP A 209 -8.44 -8.66 12.35
N VAL A 210 -9.59 -8.15 11.91
CA VAL A 210 -10.89 -8.32 12.57
C VAL A 210 -11.80 -9.07 11.62
N ALA A 211 -11.90 -10.38 11.86
CA ALA A 211 -12.72 -11.35 11.13
C ALA A 211 -12.79 -12.65 11.95
N LEU A 212 -13.84 -13.45 11.77
CA LEU A 212 -14.01 -14.68 12.52
C LEU A 212 -13.41 -15.92 11.84
N ASP A 213 -12.95 -15.87 10.58
CA ASP A 213 -12.54 -17.08 9.86
C ASP A 213 -11.36 -17.85 10.50
N PRO A 214 -10.38 -17.25 11.21
CA PRO A 214 -9.37 -18.01 11.93
C PRO A 214 -9.91 -18.71 13.19
N TYR A 215 -11.05 -18.25 13.71
CA TYR A 215 -11.66 -18.66 14.98
C TYR A 215 -12.93 -19.49 14.78
N SER A 216 -13.47 -19.48 13.56
CA SER A 216 -14.69 -20.17 13.19
C SER A 216 -14.42 -21.65 12.94
N SER A 217 -15.25 -22.53 13.50
CA SER A 217 -15.24 -23.95 13.14
C SER A 217 -15.70 -24.20 11.70
N ASP A 218 -16.34 -23.22 11.05
CA ASP A 218 -16.89 -23.33 9.69
C ASP A 218 -16.00 -22.67 8.62
N GLY A 219 -15.04 -21.81 9.04
CA GLY A 219 -14.10 -21.13 8.15
C GLY A 219 -14.66 -19.92 7.38
N HIS A 220 -15.85 -19.46 7.77
CA HIS A 220 -16.46 -18.22 7.27
C HIS A 220 -16.07 -17.02 8.14
N ASP A 221 -16.05 -15.82 7.53
CA ASP A 221 -15.66 -14.57 8.22
C ASP A 221 -16.70 -14.15 9.28
N GLY A 222 -17.89 -14.78 9.28
CA GLY A 222 -19.00 -14.55 10.20
C GLY A 222 -19.71 -15.82 10.68
N ILE A 223 -20.68 -15.64 11.57
CA ILE A 223 -21.51 -16.70 12.15
C ILE A 223 -22.40 -17.29 11.05
N VAL A 224 -22.47 -18.63 10.98
CA VAL A 224 -23.32 -19.31 10.00
C VAL A 224 -24.58 -19.88 10.65
N ARG A 225 -25.74 -19.51 10.11
CA ARG A 225 -27.03 -20.09 10.47
C ARG A 225 -27.20 -21.47 9.85
N GLU A 226 -28.11 -22.28 10.40
CA GLU A 226 -28.36 -23.66 9.95
C GLU A 226 -28.69 -23.81 8.45
N ASP A 227 -29.28 -22.78 7.83
CA ASP A 227 -29.59 -22.77 6.40
C ASP A 227 -28.44 -22.26 5.51
N GLY A 228 -27.26 -22.06 6.09
CA GLY A 228 -26.05 -21.63 5.38
C GLY A 228 -25.91 -20.12 5.20
N VAL A 229 -26.84 -19.31 5.74
CA VAL A 229 -26.73 -17.85 5.71
C VAL A 229 -25.66 -17.36 6.70
N ILE A 230 -24.77 -16.51 6.23
CA ILE A 230 -23.80 -15.80 7.08
C ILE A 230 -24.54 -14.61 7.70
N MET A 231 -24.65 -14.59 9.01
CA MET A 231 -25.47 -13.65 9.76
C MET A 231 -24.72 -12.32 9.93
N ASN A 232 -25.25 -11.22 9.37
CA ASN A 232 -24.58 -9.92 9.36
C ASN A 232 -24.43 -9.33 10.77
N ASP A 233 -25.55 -8.98 11.41
CA ASP A 233 -25.56 -8.15 12.62
C ASP A 233 -24.97 -8.90 13.83
N GLU A 234 -25.27 -10.19 13.96
CA GLU A 234 -24.70 -11.05 15.01
C GLU A 234 -23.18 -11.23 14.84
N THR A 235 -22.69 -11.26 13.59
CA THR A 235 -21.25 -11.25 13.32
C THR A 235 -20.65 -9.92 13.73
N VAL A 236 -21.24 -8.80 13.30
CA VAL A 236 -20.77 -7.45 13.66
C VAL A 236 -20.67 -7.28 15.18
N HIS A 237 -21.61 -7.84 15.95
CA HIS A 237 -21.54 -7.85 17.41
C HIS A 237 -20.27 -8.53 17.96
N GLN A 238 -19.87 -9.68 17.39
CA GLN A 238 -18.64 -10.37 17.80
C GLN A 238 -17.39 -9.63 17.35
N LEU A 239 -17.39 -9.06 16.14
CA LEU A 239 -16.28 -8.26 15.60
C LEU A 239 -16.00 -7.03 16.46
N CYS A 240 -17.03 -6.38 17.01
CA CYS A 240 -16.87 -5.30 17.96
C CYS A 240 -16.09 -5.75 19.22
N LYS A 241 -16.40 -6.93 19.78
CA LYS A 241 -15.67 -7.49 20.92
C LYS A 241 -14.21 -7.79 20.56
N GLN A 242 -13.97 -8.35 19.39
CA GLN A 242 -12.63 -8.65 18.88
C GLN A 242 -11.80 -7.37 18.75
N ALA A 243 -12.34 -6.34 18.08
CA ALA A 243 -11.66 -5.05 17.91
C ALA A 243 -11.31 -4.41 19.26
N VAL A 244 -12.24 -4.39 20.22
CA VAL A 244 -12.00 -3.86 21.57
C VAL A 244 -10.92 -4.67 22.31
N SER A 245 -10.94 -6.00 22.23
CA SER A 245 -9.92 -6.85 22.86
C SER A 245 -8.52 -6.59 22.28
N GLN A 246 -8.43 -6.44 20.96
CA GLN A 246 -7.17 -6.11 20.26
C GLN A 246 -6.68 -4.69 20.59
N ALA A 247 -7.57 -3.70 20.66
CA ALA A 247 -7.25 -2.34 21.08
C ALA A 247 -6.73 -2.30 22.52
N ARG A 248 -7.40 -3.01 23.45
CA ARG A 248 -6.97 -3.14 24.85
C ARG A 248 -5.60 -3.83 24.99
N ALA A 249 -5.19 -4.64 24.02
CA ALA A 249 -3.87 -5.25 23.96
C ALA A 249 -2.77 -4.30 23.43
N GLY A 250 -3.16 -3.18 22.82
CA GLY A 250 -2.25 -2.17 22.28
C GLY A 250 -2.14 -2.18 20.74
N ALA A 251 -3.15 -2.66 20.01
CA ALA A 251 -3.20 -2.48 18.56
C ALA A 251 -3.33 -0.99 18.20
N ASP A 252 -2.57 -0.54 17.21
CA ASP A 252 -2.68 0.85 16.71
C ASP A 252 -3.77 0.98 15.65
N VAL A 253 -3.96 -0.08 14.85
CA VAL A 253 -4.93 -0.14 13.77
C VAL A 253 -5.68 -1.47 13.81
N VAL A 254 -7.01 -1.42 13.90
CA VAL A 254 -7.86 -2.59 13.67
C VAL A 254 -8.31 -2.61 12.21
N SER A 255 -8.31 -3.78 11.59
CA SER A 255 -8.52 -3.90 10.15
C SER A 255 -9.64 -4.90 9.84
N PRO A 256 -10.93 -4.48 9.89
CA PRO A 256 -12.07 -5.35 9.62
C PRO A 256 -12.01 -5.87 8.19
N SER A 257 -11.82 -7.17 8.06
CA SER A 257 -11.68 -7.85 6.77
C SER A 257 -12.89 -8.70 6.40
N ASP A 258 -13.91 -8.74 7.24
CA ASP A 258 -15.08 -9.60 7.20
C ASP A 258 -16.08 -9.33 6.06
N MET A 259 -16.14 -8.10 5.53
CA MET A 259 -17.12 -7.64 4.53
C MET A 259 -18.59 -7.72 5.00
N MET A 260 -18.87 -7.53 6.29
CA MET A 260 -20.23 -7.34 6.78
C MET A 260 -20.69 -5.88 6.57
N ASP A 261 -21.98 -5.68 6.36
CA ASP A 261 -22.56 -4.35 6.23
C ASP A 261 -22.59 -3.64 7.60
N GLY A 262 -22.18 -2.37 7.65
CA GLY A 262 -22.23 -1.53 8.86
C GLY A 262 -21.17 -1.81 9.92
N ARG A 263 -20.22 -2.74 9.69
CA ARG A 263 -19.21 -3.11 10.69
C ARG A 263 -18.31 -1.95 11.09
N VAL A 264 -17.97 -1.04 10.17
CA VAL A 264 -17.02 0.05 10.45
C VAL A 264 -17.61 0.96 11.52
N GLY A 265 -18.86 1.39 11.33
CA GLY A 265 -19.52 2.29 12.27
C GLY A 265 -19.75 1.63 13.62
N ALA A 266 -20.11 0.34 13.63
CA ALA A 266 -20.28 -0.42 14.86
C ALA A 266 -18.96 -0.60 15.63
N ILE A 267 -17.86 -0.94 14.94
CA ILE A 267 -16.53 -1.08 15.54
C ILE A 267 -16.04 0.28 16.07
N ARG A 268 -16.19 1.36 15.30
CA ARG A 268 -15.84 2.73 15.74
C ARG A 268 -16.58 3.09 17.03
N ALA A 269 -17.90 2.88 17.07
CA ALA A 269 -18.71 3.15 18.26
C ALA A 269 -18.27 2.29 19.47
N ALA A 270 -17.95 1.02 19.26
CA ALA A 270 -17.48 0.13 20.33
C ALA A 270 -16.10 0.56 20.88
N LEU A 271 -15.17 0.93 20.00
CA LEU A 271 -13.86 1.47 20.40
C LEU A 271 -14.02 2.77 21.18
N ASP A 272 -14.87 3.69 20.72
CA ASP A 272 -15.13 4.96 21.39
C ASP A 272 -15.77 4.80 22.76
N ALA A 273 -16.71 3.85 22.91
CA ALA A 273 -17.37 3.57 24.18
C ALA A 273 -16.38 3.09 25.26
N GLU A 274 -15.29 2.44 24.85
CA GLU A 274 -14.23 1.95 25.73
C GLU A 274 -13.04 2.94 25.85
N GLY A 275 -13.12 4.11 25.22
CA GLY A 275 -12.11 5.17 25.28
C GLY A 275 -10.93 5.01 24.31
N PHE A 276 -11.02 4.10 23.34
CA PHE A 276 -10.00 3.87 22.31
C PHE A 276 -10.14 4.81 21.11
N HIS A 277 -10.21 6.12 21.38
CA HIS A 277 -10.42 7.15 20.35
C HIS A 277 -9.28 7.22 19.31
N ASP A 278 -8.05 6.92 19.72
CA ASP A 278 -6.86 7.04 18.88
C ASP A 278 -6.57 5.77 18.04
N VAL A 279 -7.31 4.68 18.25
CA VAL A 279 -7.15 3.44 17.47
C VAL A 279 -7.80 3.64 16.10
N SER A 280 -7.00 3.48 15.04
CA SER A 280 -7.46 3.67 13.67
C SER A 280 -8.19 2.45 13.12
N ILE A 281 -9.05 2.65 12.13
CA ILE A 281 -9.73 1.60 11.39
C ILE A 281 -9.21 1.58 9.94
N MET A 282 -8.54 0.49 9.55
CA MET A 282 -8.23 0.20 8.14
C MET A 282 -9.27 -0.76 7.57
N SER A 283 -10.28 -0.20 6.94
CA SER A 283 -11.38 -0.99 6.40
C SER A 283 -10.97 -1.72 5.13
N TYR A 284 -11.28 -3.02 5.05
CA TYR A 284 -11.19 -3.77 3.79
C TYR A 284 -12.39 -3.45 2.90
N THR A 285 -12.48 -2.19 2.49
CA THR A 285 -13.58 -1.60 1.73
C THR A 285 -13.93 -2.33 0.45
N ALA A 286 -12.91 -2.73 -0.32
CA ALA A 286 -13.11 -3.44 -1.57
C ALA A 286 -12.39 -4.80 -1.54
N LYS A 287 -12.96 -5.75 -0.77
CA LYS A 287 -12.49 -7.15 -0.73
C LYS A 287 -13.33 -8.04 -1.64
N TYR A 288 -12.71 -8.52 -2.70
CA TYR A 288 -13.37 -9.29 -3.75
C TYR A 288 -13.39 -10.80 -3.49
N ALA A 289 -14.44 -11.49 -3.90
CA ALA A 289 -14.55 -12.94 -3.89
C ALA A 289 -13.56 -13.56 -4.90
N SER A 290 -12.31 -13.75 -4.45
CA SER A 290 -11.18 -14.02 -5.33
C SER A 290 -10.60 -15.43 -5.16
N SER A 291 -10.08 -15.99 -6.26
CA SER A 291 -9.32 -17.24 -6.25
C SER A 291 -7.87 -17.08 -5.79
N PHE A 292 -7.37 -15.85 -5.67
CA PHE A 292 -5.98 -15.58 -5.26
C PHE A 292 -5.71 -15.92 -3.78
N TYR A 293 -6.73 -16.12 -2.96
CA TYR A 293 -6.59 -16.37 -1.50
C TYR A 293 -6.12 -17.78 -1.13
N GLY A 294 -6.00 -18.72 -2.07
CA GLY A 294 -5.68 -20.12 -1.78
C GLY A 294 -4.50 -20.30 -0.81
N PRO A 295 -3.31 -19.72 -1.11
CA PRO A 295 -2.15 -19.86 -0.22
C PRO A 295 -2.33 -19.24 1.17
N PHE A 296 -3.06 -18.12 1.27
CA PHE A 296 -3.37 -17.49 2.56
C PHE A 296 -4.29 -18.37 3.41
N ARG A 297 -5.30 -19.00 2.80
CA ARG A 297 -6.21 -19.91 3.52
C ARG A 297 -5.47 -21.17 3.98
N GLU A 298 -4.50 -21.66 3.21
CA GLU A 298 -3.60 -22.73 3.66
C GLU A 298 -2.74 -22.25 4.84
N ALA A 299 -2.22 -21.02 4.80
CA ALA A 299 -1.42 -20.46 5.90
C ALA A 299 -2.18 -20.44 7.24
N LEU A 300 -3.48 -20.20 7.25
CA LEU A 300 -4.30 -20.14 8.47
C LEU A 300 -5.10 -21.40 8.77
N ASP A 301 -5.18 -22.34 7.82
CA ASP A 301 -6.11 -23.46 7.87
C ASP A 301 -7.57 -23.00 8.09
N SER A 302 -7.97 -22.01 7.28
CA SER A 302 -9.24 -21.28 7.37
C SER A 302 -10.08 -21.36 6.09
N ASN A 303 -9.89 -22.42 5.29
CA ASN A 303 -10.79 -22.65 4.16
C ASN A 303 -12.24 -22.84 4.66
N PRO A 304 -13.24 -22.20 4.03
CA PRO A 304 -14.63 -22.52 4.30
C PRO A 304 -14.85 -24.02 4.18
N ARG A 305 -15.42 -24.64 5.21
CA ARG A 305 -15.71 -26.08 5.19
C ARG A 305 -16.81 -26.43 4.19
N PHE A 306 -17.65 -25.45 3.83
CA PHE A 306 -18.67 -25.54 2.80
C PHE A 306 -18.89 -24.20 2.10
N GLY A 307 -19.44 -24.26 0.89
CA GLY A 307 -19.83 -23.09 0.12
C GLY A 307 -18.66 -22.23 -0.35
N ASP A 308 -18.93 -20.95 -0.55
CA ASP A 308 -17.95 -19.93 -0.91
C ASP A 308 -18.23 -18.62 -0.16
N LYS A 309 -17.40 -17.60 -0.39
CA LYS A 309 -17.50 -16.29 0.29
C LYS A 309 -18.27 -15.25 -0.55
N LYS A 310 -19.01 -15.66 -1.60
CA LYS A 310 -19.63 -14.73 -2.58
C LYS A 310 -20.88 -14.02 -2.08
N THR A 311 -21.43 -14.41 -0.94
CA THR A 311 -22.60 -13.74 -0.35
C THR A 311 -22.24 -12.48 0.42
N TYR A 312 -20.94 -12.19 0.62
CA TYR A 312 -20.45 -11.00 1.32
C TYR A 312 -19.20 -10.39 0.65
N GLN A 313 -18.28 -11.19 0.11
CA GLN A 313 -17.17 -10.63 -0.68
C GLN A 313 -17.66 -10.20 -2.07
N MET A 314 -17.16 -9.07 -2.55
CA MET A 314 -17.64 -8.43 -3.77
C MET A 314 -17.44 -9.30 -5.01
N ASN A 315 -18.33 -9.18 -6.00
CA ASN A 315 -18.15 -9.84 -7.30
C ASN A 315 -16.97 -9.20 -8.07
N PRO A 316 -15.96 -9.98 -8.51
CA PRO A 316 -14.84 -9.49 -9.33
C PRO A 316 -15.21 -8.68 -10.58
N ALA A 317 -16.42 -8.86 -11.10
CA ALA A 317 -16.91 -8.11 -12.27
C ALA A 317 -17.37 -6.67 -11.96
N ASN A 318 -17.44 -6.28 -10.68
CA ASN A 318 -18.07 -5.05 -10.24
C ASN A 318 -17.04 -4.00 -9.78
N TYR A 319 -16.92 -2.90 -10.54
CA TYR A 319 -16.13 -1.74 -10.10
C TYR A 319 -16.99 -0.63 -9.48
N ARG A 320 -18.23 -0.43 -9.94
CA ARG A 320 -19.12 0.63 -9.45
C ARG A 320 -19.56 0.39 -8.00
N GLU A 321 -19.72 -0.87 -7.62
CA GLU A 321 -20.04 -1.30 -6.26
C GLU A 321 -18.96 -0.85 -5.26
N ALA A 322 -17.69 -0.81 -5.66
CA ALA A 322 -16.60 -0.35 -4.81
C ALA A 322 -16.77 1.11 -4.35
N LEU A 323 -17.45 1.95 -5.14
CA LEU A 323 -17.77 3.32 -4.76
C LEU A 323 -18.89 3.39 -3.71
N ILE A 324 -19.80 2.42 -3.71
CA ILE A 324 -20.86 2.30 -2.70
C ILE A 324 -20.22 1.92 -1.37
N GLU A 325 -19.38 0.88 -1.37
CA GLU A 325 -18.60 0.45 -0.19
C GLU A 325 -17.73 1.58 0.35
N THR A 326 -17.05 2.30 -0.54
CA THR A 326 -16.21 3.46 -0.17
C THR A 326 -17.05 4.53 0.54
N ALA A 327 -18.19 4.90 -0.02
CA ALA A 327 -19.04 5.93 0.57
C ALA A 327 -19.59 5.52 1.94
N ALA A 328 -19.92 4.24 2.12
CA ALA A 328 -20.39 3.69 3.40
C ALA A 328 -19.28 3.72 4.46
N ASP A 329 -18.13 3.11 4.17
CA ASP A 329 -17.00 3.03 5.10
C ASP A 329 -16.48 4.42 5.51
N GLU A 330 -16.43 5.38 4.57
CA GLU A 330 -16.07 6.77 4.87
C GLU A 330 -17.07 7.44 5.81
N ALA A 331 -18.36 7.27 5.55
CA ALA A 331 -19.42 7.84 6.38
C ALA A 331 -19.45 7.22 7.80
N GLU A 332 -19.02 5.96 7.90
CA GLU A 332 -18.96 5.18 9.13
C GLU A 332 -17.69 5.42 9.97
N GLY A 333 -16.71 6.15 9.44
CA GLY A 333 -15.52 6.58 10.18
C GLY A 333 -14.28 5.70 9.97
N ALA A 334 -14.13 5.08 8.80
CA ALA A 334 -12.85 4.49 8.42
C ALA A 334 -11.75 5.56 8.29
N ASP A 335 -10.53 5.24 8.74
CA ASP A 335 -9.37 6.10 8.61
C ASP A 335 -8.54 5.78 7.36
N ILE A 336 -8.58 4.53 6.91
CA ILE A 336 -7.85 4.01 5.76
C ILE A 336 -8.77 3.05 5.00
N LEU A 337 -8.81 3.18 3.67
CA LEU A 337 -9.56 2.26 2.79
C LEU A 337 -8.59 1.27 2.15
N LEU A 338 -8.99 0.00 2.03
CA LEU A 338 -8.13 -1.05 1.47
C LEU A 338 -8.82 -1.81 0.33
N VAL A 339 -8.06 -2.04 -0.75
CA VAL A 339 -8.44 -2.92 -1.87
C VAL A 339 -7.71 -4.26 -1.75
N LYS A 340 -8.46 -5.37 -1.88
CA LYS A 340 -7.92 -6.74 -1.84
C LYS A 340 -8.67 -7.65 -2.81
N PRO A 341 -7.98 -8.37 -3.72
CA PRO A 341 -6.55 -8.35 -4.02
C PRO A 341 -6.01 -7.02 -4.57
N GLY A 342 -4.70 -6.79 -4.44
CA GLY A 342 -4.02 -5.59 -4.95
C GLY A 342 -3.81 -5.58 -6.47
N LEU A 343 -2.78 -6.30 -6.95
CA LEU A 343 -2.35 -6.24 -8.37
C LEU A 343 -3.46 -6.48 -9.42
N PRO A 344 -4.40 -7.45 -9.26
CA PRO A 344 -5.48 -7.64 -10.23
C PRO A 344 -6.54 -6.52 -10.23
N TYR A 345 -6.51 -5.61 -9.24
CA TYR A 345 -7.52 -4.55 -9.04
C TYR A 345 -6.86 -3.17 -8.92
N LEU A 346 -5.78 -2.92 -9.67
CA LEU A 346 -5.14 -1.60 -9.74
C LEU A 346 -6.07 -0.50 -10.26
N ASP A 347 -7.03 -0.86 -11.11
CA ASP A 347 -8.11 0.01 -11.57
C ASP A 347 -9.03 0.44 -10.43
N ILE A 348 -9.35 -0.46 -9.51
CA ILE A 348 -10.12 -0.15 -8.29
C ILE A 348 -9.32 0.72 -7.32
N ILE A 349 -8.03 0.43 -7.12
CA ILE A 349 -7.14 1.29 -6.31
C ILE A 349 -7.12 2.71 -6.89
N ARG A 350 -7.01 2.84 -8.21
CA ARG A 350 -7.05 4.13 -8.89
C ARG A 350 -8.39 4.83 -8.71
N LEU A 351 -9.49 4.07 -8.83
CA LEU A 351 -10.87 4.55 -8.68
C LEU A 351 -11.12 5.11 -7.28
N LEU A 352 -10.76 4.37 -6.21
CA LEU A 352 -10.85 4.85 -4.84
C LEU A 352 -10.01 6.10 -4.66
N ARG A 353 -8.76 6.10 -5.16
CA ARG A 353 -7.88 7.28 -5.06
C ARG A 353 -8.42 8.53 -5.77
N ASP A 354 -9.26 8.38 -6.79
CA ASP A 354 -9.92 9.50 -7.47
C ASP A 354 -11.16 10.05 -6.75
N ASN A 355 -11.79 9.22 -5.92
CA ASN A 355 -13.10 9.53 -5.34
C ASN A 355 -13.06 9.67 -3.81
N SER A 356 -11.93 9.36 -3.17
CA SER A 356 -11.72 9.45 -1.73
C SER A 356 -10.54 10.36 -1.39
N ALA A 357 -10.68 11.11 -0.29
CA ALA A 357 -9.58 11.85 0.30
C ALA A 357 -8.76 11.01 1.31
N LEU A 358 -9.26 9.84 1.71
CA LEU A 358 -8.59 8.97 2.68
C LEU A 358 -7.33 8.31 2.09
N PRO A 359 -6.38 7.91 2.95
CA PRO A 359 -5.31 6.99 2.57
C PRO A 359 -5.87 5.70 1.97
N ILE A 360 -5.23 5.23 0.89
CA ILE A 360 -5.59 3.98 0.22
C ILE A 360 -4.47 2.96 0.41
N ALA A 361 -4.80 1.84 1.03
CA ALA A 361 -3.95 0.66 1.14
C ALA A 361 -4.33 -0.37 0.06
N ALA A 362 -3.39 -1.26 -0.25
CA ALA A 362 -3.61 -2.36 -1.19
C ALA A 362 -2.95 -3.63 -0.66
N TYR A 363 -3.68 -4.75 -0.67
CA TYR A 363 -3.15 -6.02 -0.19
C TYR A 363 -2.59 -6.84 -1.36
N GLN A 364 -1.27 -6.88 -1.49
CA GLN A 364 -0.60 -7.77 -2.44
C GLN A 364 -0.66 -9.22 -1.94
N ILE A 365 -1.51 -10.03 -2.55
CA ILE A 365 -1.60 -11.46 -2.21
C ILE A 365 -0.50 -12.19 -2.98
N VAL A 366 0.27 -13.01 -2.25
CA VAL A 366 1.22 -13.94 -2.87
C VAL A 366 0.43 -15.18 -3.27
N ASP A 367 0.22 -15.36 -4.57
CA ASP A 367 -0.27 -16.64 -5.10
C ASP A 367 0.90 -17.51 -5.58
N ARG A 368 0.62 -18.78 -5.89
CA ARG A 368 1.63 -19.71 -6.41
C ARG A 368 2.32 -19.18 -7.68
N ILE A 369 1.60 -18.43 -8.53
CA ILE A 369 2.13 -17.90 -9.80
C ILE A 369 3.13 -16.78 -9.54
N LEU A 370 2.80 -15.84 -8.65
CA LEU A 370 3.69 -14.77 -8.21
C LEU A 370 4.90 -15.31 -7.43
N ALA A 371 4.70 -16.33 -6.58
CA ALA A 371 5.80 -17.01 -5.89
C ALA A 371 6.77 -17.68 -6.87
N THR A 372 6.27 -18.41 -7.86
CA THR A 372 7.10 -19.07 -8.89
C THR A 372 7.84 -18.05 -9.75
N ASN A 373 7.17 -16.97 -10.16
CA ASN A 373 7.79 -15.87 -10.90
C ASN A 373 8.84 -15.13 -10.06
N SER A 374 8.67 -15.06 -8.74
CA SER A 374 9.67 -14.47 -7.84
C SER A 374 10.92 -15.33 -7.73
N GLU A 375 10.80 -16.66 -7.68
CA GLU A 375 11.95 -17.58 -7.68
C GLU A 375 12.68 -17.60 -9.03
N GLU A 376 11.93 -17.64 -10.15
CA GLU A 376 12.51 -17.57 -11.49
C GLU A 376 13.13 -16.20 -11.76
N GLY A 377 12.49 -15.11 -11.32
CA GLY A 377 13.01 -13.75 -11.36
C GLY A 377 14.30 -13.63 -10.55
N ARG A 378 14.34 -14.19 -9.34
CA ARG A 378 15.54 -14.23 -8.50
C ARG A 378 16.69 -14.97 -9.18
N ARG A 379 16.41 -16.10 -9.85
CA ARG A 379 17.41 -16.86 -10.64
C ARG A 379 17.85 -16.13 -11.92
N ARG A 380 16.98 -15.33 -12.54
CA ARG A 380 17.32 -14.49 -13.72
C ARG A 380 18.18 -13.31 -13.32
N ASP A 381 17.83 -12.61 -12.24
CA ASP A 381 18.61 -11.51 -11.68
C ASP A 381 20.00 -11.99 -11.24
N GLU A 382 20.10 -13.16 -10.60
CA GLU A 382 21.39 -13.77 -10.23
C GLU A 382 22.27 -14.05 -11.47
N LYS A 383 21.69 -14.49 -12.59
CA LYS A 383 22.41 -14.66 -13.87
C LYS A 383 22.82 -13.33 -14.52
N GLU A 384 21.99 -12.29 -14.43
CA GLU A 384 22.31 -10.94 -14.93
C GLU A 384 23.42 -10.28 -14.10
N ILE A 385 23.44 -10.50 -12.78
CA ILE A 385 24.50 -10.05 -11.85
C ILE A 385 25.84 -10.72 -12.18
N GLN A 386 25.84 -12.00 -12.56
CA GLN A 386 27.06 -12.69 -13.03
C GLN A 386 27.56 -12.14 -14.39
N GLY A 387 26.68 -11.51 -15.19
CA GLY A 387 26.95 -11.03 -16.54
C GLY A 387 27.27 -9.53 -16.68
N GLY A 388 27.01 -8.69 -15.68
CA GLY A 388 27.40 -7.28 -15.76
C GLY A 388 26.91 -6.37 -14.64
N LYS A 389 27.87 -5.71 -13.98
CA LYS A 389 27.74 -4.55 -13.06
C LYS A 389 26.79 -4.71 -11.87
N LYS A 390 27.39 -4.79 -10.68
CA LYS A 390 26.73 -4.69 -9.35
C LYS A 390 25.70 -3.55 -9.32
N ILE A 391 24.43 -3.92 -9.32
CA ILE A 391 23.33 -3.10 -8.83
C ILE A 391 23.16 -3.46 -7.36
N LEU A 392 23.09 -2.46 -6.49
CA LEU A 392 22.92 -2.60 -5.06
C LEU A 392 21.66 -3.44 -4.77
N ARG A 393 21.84 -4.60 -4.13
CA ARG A 393 20.76 -5.36 -3.50
C ARG A 393 20.85 -5.11 -2.00
N VAL A 394 19.77 -4.62 -1.39
CA VAL A 394 19.51 -4.82 0.03
C VAL A 394 19.03 -6.27 0.15
N THR A 395 19.99 -7.17 0.31
CA THR A 395 19.74 -8.53 0.77
C THR A 395 20.54 -8.70 2.03
N ALA A 396 19.86 -8.98 3.14
CA ALA A 396 20.47 -9.34 4.41
C ALA A 396 21.31 -10.62 4.22
N GLU A 397 22.59 -10.45 3.91
CA GLU A 397 23.57 -11.52 3.98
C GLU A 397 24.27 -11.47 5.34
N ARG A 398 24.18 -12.61 6.04
CA ARG A 398 24.89 -12.94 7.28
C ARG A 398 26.35 -12.46 7.25
N ALA A 399 26.70 -11.51 8.12
CA ALA A 399 28.06 -11.41 8.61
C ALA A 399 28.24 -12.48 9.70
N ARG A 400 28.84 -13.61 9.34
CA ARG A 400 29.58 -14.43 10.29
C ARG A 400 30.93 -13.75 10.50
N GLY A 401 31.18 -13.29 11.71
CA GLY A 401 32.44 -12.74 12.21
C GLY A 401 32.34 -12.65 13.72
#